data_AF-A0A9D1LYI0-F1
#
_entry.id   AF-A0A9D1LYI0-F1
#
_cell.length_a   1.000
_cell.length_b   1.000
_cell.length_c   1.000
_cell.angle_alpha   90.00
_cell.angle_beta   90.00
_cell.angle_gamma   90.00
#
_symmetry.space_group_name_H-M   'P 1'
#
loop_
_entity.id
_entity.type
_entity.pdbx_description
1 polymer ?
#
loop_
_entity_poly.entity_id
_entity_poly.type
_entity_poly.pdbx_seq_one_letter_code
_entity_poly.pdbx_strand_id
1 'polypeptide(L)'
;MENKVASAFKIVAVLIFIVGVLWAIVGLANQDPFWYYVFFTALFLGLLNYGIGEGLQLLTDIKMELINKNKVKSDTPSESLVDRFAKGGKL
;
A
#
# COMPACT_ATOMS: atom_id res chain seq x y z
N MET A 1 3.14 -9.23 3.84
CA MET A 1 1.82 -9.45 4.48
C MET A 1 0.90 -8.41 3.91
N GLU A 2 -0.24 -8.80 3.34
CA GLU A 2 -1.18 -7.83 2.79
C GLU A 2 -1.81 -7.01 3.91
N ASN A 3 -1.78 -5.68 3.79
CA ASN A 3 -2.42 -4.80 4.73
C ASN A 3 -3.93 -4.83 4.46
N LYS A 4 -4.71 -5.43 5.38
CA LYS A 4 -6.18 -5.54 5.25
C LYS A 4 -6.85 -4.19 5.03
N VAL A 5 -6.32 -3.11 5.61
CA VAL A 5 -6.84 -1.75 5.44
C VAL A 5 -6.53 -1.23 4.04
N ALA A 6 -5.30 -1.43 3.55
CA ALA A 6 -4.92 -1.08 2.17
C ALA A 6 -5.82 -1.79 1.15
N SER A 7 -6.05 -3.09 1.35
CA SER A 7 -6.92 -3.91 0.52
C SER A 7 -8.37 -3.37 0.51
N ALA A 8 -8.91 -2.99 1.67
CA ALA A 8 -10.24 -2.37 1.76
C ALA A 8 -10.34 -1.06 0.96
N PHE A 9 -9.33 -0.18 1.05
CA PHE A 9 -9.30 1.06 0.26
C PHE A 9 -9.28 0.79 -1.25
N LYS A 10 -8.50 -0.20 -1.70
CA LYS A 10 -8.46 -0.61 -3.12
C LYS A 10 -9.81 -1.18 -3.58
N ILE A 11 -10.47 -1.99 -2.76
CA ILE A 11 -11.81 -2.55 -3.08
C ILE A 11 -12.85 -1.43 -3.17
N VAL A 12 -12.86 -0.51 -2.21
CA VAL A 12 -13.78 0.64 -2.21
C VAL A 12 -13.55 1.51 -3.46
N ALA A 13 -12.30 1.75 -3.84
CA ALA A 13 -11.99 2.47 -5.08
C ALA A 13 -12.60 1.80 -6.33
N VAL A 14 -12.46 0.47 -6.45
CA VAL A 14 -13.07 -0.29 -7.56
C VAL A 14 -14.59 -0.15 -7.57
N LEU A 15 -15.24 -0.23 -6.40
CA LEU A 15 -16.69 -0.04 -6.30
C LEU A 15 -17.10 1.37 -6.75
N ILE A 16 -16.35 2.40 -6.36
CA ILE A 16 -16.59 3.78 -6.79
C ILE A 16 -16.48 3.90 -8.33
N PHE A 17 -15.48 3.27 -8.95
CA PHE A 17 -15.36 3.26 -10.42
C PHE A 17 -16.56 2.59 -11.09
N ILE A 18 -17.00 1.44 -10.59
CA ILE A 18 -18.17 0.73 -11.14
C ILE A 18 -19.41 1.61 -11.06
N VAL A 19 -19.67 2.22 -9.90
CA VAL A 19 -20.81 3.14 -9.71
C VAL A 19 -20.71 4.35 -10.63
N GLY A 20 -19.51 4.94 -10.76
CA GLY A 20 -19.28 6.05 -11.68
C GLY A 20 -19.60 5.70 -13.13
N VAL A 21 -19.12 4.55 -13.63
CA VAL A 21 -19.40 4.07 -14.99
C VAL A 21 -20.89 3.85 -15.21
N LEU A 22 -21.62 3.28 -14.24
CA LEU A 22 -23.07 3.10 -14.33
C LEU A 22 -23.79 4.44 -14.47
N TRP A 23 -23.39 5.46 -13.70
CA TRP A 23 -23.96 6.80 -13.83
C TRP A 23 -23.62 7.48 -15.16
N ALA A 24 -22.44 7.23 -15.73
CA ALA A 24 -22.09 7.74 -17.06
C ALA A 24 -23.02 7.17 -18.15
N ILE A 25 -23.39 5.90 -18.06
CA ILE A 25 -24.35 5.25 -18.98
C ILE A 25 -25.73 5.91 -18.87
N VAL A 26 -26.20 6.16 -17.64
CA VAL A 26 -27.45 6.89 -17.38
C VAL A 26 -27.39 8.31 -17.96
N GLY A 27 -26.25 8.96 -17.86
CA GLY A 27 -26.01 10.28 -18.44
C GLY A 27 -26.13 10.33 -19.95
N LEU A 28 -25.48 9.36 -20.62
CA LEU A 28 -25.57 9.21 -22.07
C LEU A 28 -27.01 9.00 -22.54
N ALA A 29 -27.79 8.20 -21.80
CA ALA A 29 -29.19 7.94 -22.12
C ALA A 29 -30.08 9.19 -21.97
N ASN A 30 -29.82 10.04 -20.98
CA ASN A 30 -30.61 11.23 -20.70
C ASN A 30 -30.12 12.49 -21.42
N GLN A 31 -28.99 12.42 -22.15
CA GLN A 31 -28.31 13.57 -22.77
C GLN A 31 -28.03 14.75 -21.82
N ASP A 32 -27.98 14.47 -20.52
CA ASP A 32 -27.75 15.48 -19.49
C ASP A 32 -26.27 15.50 -19.09
N PRO A 33 -25.56 16.62 -19.33
CA PRO A 33 -24.14 16.71 -19.03
C PRO A 33 -23.82 16.67 -17.53
N PHE A 34 -24.80 16.86 -16.65
CA PHE A 34 -24.63 16.71 -15.19
C PHE A 34 -23.98 15.37 -14.82
N TRP A 35 -24.36 14.30 -15.50
CA TRP A 35 -23.87 12.95 -15.23
C TRP A 35 -22.40 12.74 -15.59
N TYR A 36 -21.84 13.55 -16.50
CA TYR A 36 -20.40 13.54 -16.74
C TYR A 36 -19.63 14.09 -15.54
N TYR A 37 -20.14 15.12 -14.85
CA TYR A 37 -19.52 15.63 -13.63
C TYR A 37 -19.54 14.58 -12.51
N VAL A 38 -20.64 13.82 -12.39
CA VAL A 38 -20.73 12.69 -11.45
C VAL A 38 -19.69 11.61 -11.79
N PHE A 39 -19.55 11.27 -13.07
CA PHE A 39 -18.55 10.32 -13.54
C PHE A 39 -17.13 10.78 -13.22
N PHE A 40 -16.76 12.02 -13.57
CA PHE A 40 -15.42 12.55 -13.28
C PHE A 40 -15.15 12.60 -11.78
N THR A 41 -16.14 12.99 -10.97
CA THR A 41 -16.01 12.99 -9.50
C THR A 41 -15.76 11.59 -8.95
N ALA A 42 -16.50 10.59 -9.44
CA ALA A 42 -16.28 9.19 -9.07
C ALA A 42 -14.88 8.70 -9.52
N LEU A 43 -14.42 9.11 -10.70
CA LEU A 43 -13.12 8.73 -11.24
C LEU A 43 -11.97 9.30 -10.38
N PHE A 44 -12.07 10.58 -10.00
CA PHE A 44 -11.12 11.22 -9.08
C PHE A 44 -11.12 10.58 -7.69
N LEU A 45 -12.31 10.35 -7.10
CA LEU A 45 -12.43 9.71 -5.79
C LEU A 45 -11.92 8.26 -5.80
N GLY A 46 -12.18 7.51 -6.87
CA GLY A 46 -11.66 6.16 -7.07
C GLY A 46 -10.14 6.16 -7.13
N LEU A 47 -9.55 7.03 -7.94
CA LEU A 47 -8.09 7.19 -8.04
C LEU A 47 -7.45 7.53 -6.69
N LEU A 48 -8.02 8.48 -5.95
CA LEU A 48 -7.50 8.87 -4.63
C LEU A 48 -7.56 7.71 -3.63
N ASN A 49 -8.70 7.00 -3.53
CA ASN A 49 -8.83 5.86 -2.63
C ASN A 49 -7.86 4.72 -3.00
N TYR A 50 -7.69 4.45 -4.30
CA TYR A 50 -6.75 3.44 -4.76
C TYR A 50 -5.31 3.82 -4.41
N GLY A 51 -4.93 5.08 -4.64
CA GLY A 51 -3.62 5.62 -4.29
C GLY A 51 -3.33 5.57 -2.79
N ILE A 52 -4.32 5.89 -1.94
CA ILE A 52 -4.21 5.72 -0.48
C ILE A 52 -3.99 4.25 -0.13
N GLY A 53 -4.72 3.34 -0.76
CA GLY A 53 -4.54 1.89 -0.60
C GLY A 53 -3.11 1.45 -0.96
N GLU A 54 -2.57 1.86 -2.11
CA GLU A 54 -1.18 1.56 -2.48
C GLU A 54 -0.17 2.17 -1.50
N GLY A 55 -0.36 3.43 -1.10
CA GLY A 55 0.51 4.09 -0.12
C GLY A 55 0.54 3.36 1.24
N LEU A 56 -0.62 2.92 1.72
CA LEU A 56 -0.71 2.12 2.96
C LEU A 56 -0.06 0.74 2.83
N GLN A 57 -0.09 0.13 1.65
CA GLN A 57 0.58 -1.14 1.40
C GLN A 57 2.11 -0.94 1.41
N LEU A 58 2.60 0.08 0.69
CA LEU A 58 4.02 0.44 0.66
C LEU A 58 4.58 0.74 2.05
N LEU A 59 3.84 1.50 2.88
CA LEU A 59 4.26 1.78 4.25
C LEU A 59 4.36 0.52 5.11
N THR A 60 3.42 -0.43 4.94
CA THR A 60 3.48 -1.72 5.62
C THR A 60 4.69 -2.53 5.18
N ASP A 61 5.00 -2.54 3.88
CA ASP A 61 6.13 -3.29 3.35
C ASP A 61 7.47 -2.71 3.83
N ILE A 62 7.62 -1.38 3.83
CA ILE A 62 8.79 -0.68 4.41
C ILE A 62 8.95 -1.01 5.89
N LYS A 63 7.85 -0.95 6.66
CA LYS A 63 7.89 -1.28 8.09
C LYS A 63 8.37 -2.71 8.33
N MET A 64 7.87 -3.67 7.56
CA MET A 64 8.26 -5.07 7.68
C MET A 64 9.72 -5.29 7.26
N GLU A 65 10.19 -4.61 6.22
CA GLU A 65 11.59 -4.66 5.80
C GLU A 65 12.53 -4.14 6.90
N LEU A 66 12.19 -3.02 7.53
CA LEU A 66 12.95 -2.44 8.64
C LEU A 66 13.00 -3.38 9.85
N ILE A 67 11.88 -4.00 10.21
CA ILE A 67 11.82 -4.99 11.29
C ILE A 67 12.73 -6.18 10.98
N ASN A 68 12.67 -6.71 9.75
CA ASN A 68 13.52 -7.82 9.33
C ASN A 68 15.01 -7.45 9.35
N LYS A 69 15.40 -6.27 8.88
CA LYS A 69 16.80 -5.81 8.95
C LYS A 69 17.30 -5.70 10.39
N ASN A 70 16.48 -5.17 11.29
CA ASN A 70 16.84 -5.06 12.71
C ASN A 70 16.95 -6.44 13.38
N LYS A 71 16.05 -7.38 13.03
CA LYS A 71 16.11 -8.76 13.52
C LYS A 71 17.35 -9.51 13.01
N VAL A 72 17.69 -9.37 11.74
CA VAL A 72 18.93 -9.96 11.19
C VAL A 72 20.17 -9.42 11.91
N LYS A 73 20.18 -8.13 12.25
CA LYS A 73 21.28 -7.50 13.00
C LYS A 73 21.35 -7.95 14.47
N SER A 74 20.22 -8.28 15.10
CA SER A 74 20.20 -8.85 16.46
C SER A 74 20.60 -10.32 16.49
N ASP A 75 20.23 -11.06 15.44
CA ASP A 75 20.43 -12.51 15.35
C ASP A 75 21.81 -12.88 14.77
N THR A 76 22.54 -11.91 14.17
CA THR A 76 23.98 -12.07 13.94
C THR A 76 24.67 -12.12 15.29
N PRO A 77 25.30 -13.25 15.68
CA PRO A 77 26.06 -13.30 16.90
C PRO A 77 27.18 -12.27 16.74
N SER A 78 27.17 -11.24 17.58
CA SER A 78 28.38 -10.47 17.80
C SER A 78 29.36 -11.48 18.38
N GLU A 79 30.21 -12.06 17.53
CA GLU A 79 31.35 -12.85 18.00
C GLU A 79 32.04 -11.92 18.99
N SER A 80 31.92 -12.24 20.27
CA SER A 80 32.33 -11.30 21.31
C SER A 80 33.82 -11.05 21.09
N LEU A 81 34.30 -9.83 21.32
CA LEU A 81 35.75 -9.59 21.21
C LEU A 81 36.54 -10.62 22.03
N VAL A 82 35.95 -11.07 23.14
CA VAL A 82 36.43 -12.17 23.99
C VAL A 82 36.56 -13.50 23.23
N ASP A 83 35.57 -13.89 22.41
CA ASP A 83 35.64 -15.09 21.57
C ASP A 83 36.71 -14.98 20.46
N ARG A 84 36.90 -13.78 19.91
CA ARG A 84 37.95 -13.51 18.91
C ARG A 84 39.36 -13.55 19.53
N PHE A 85 39.51 -13.06 20.76
CA PHE A 85 40.75 -13.18 21.54
C PHE A 85 41.01 -14.62 22.01
N ALA A 86 39.98 -15.36 22.42
CA ALA A 86 40.10 -16.76 22.87
C ALA A 86 40.54 -17.72 21.75
N LYS A 87 40.19 -17.42 20.49
CA LYS A 87 40.65 -18.18 19.31
C LYS A 87 42.05 -17.81 18.82
N GLY A 88 42.79 -16.95 19.53
CA GLY A 88 44.18 -16.61 19.19
C GLY A 88 44.34 -15.69 17.97
N GLY A 89 43.31 -14.92 17.62
CA GLY A 89 43.39 -13.94 16.55
C GLY A 89 44.41 -12.85 16.86
N LYS A 90 45.51 -12.79 16.10
CA LYS A 90 46.44 -11.65 16.10
C LYS A 90 45.71 -10.41 15.56
N LEU A 91 45.84 -9.30 16.30
CA LEU A 91 45.49 -7.94 15.86
C LEU A 91 46.17 -7.59 14.54
#